data_AF-A0A7T4E1M0-F1
#
_entry.id   AF-A0A7T4E1M0-F1
#
_cell.length_a   1.000
_cell.length_b   1.000
_cell.length_c   1.000
_cell.angle_alpha   90.00
_cell.angle_beta   90.00
_cell.angle_gamma   90.00
#
_symmetry.space_group_name_H-M   'P 1'
#
loop_
_entity.id
_entity.type
_entity.pdbx_description
1 polymer ?
#
loop_
_entity_poly.entity_id
_entity_poly.type
_entity_poly.pdbx_seq_one_letter_code
_entity_poly.pdbx_strand_id
1 'polypeptide(L)'
;MKGKPRTAVERRFHDLLCSVVGCAACRFGHSVVTHHVSVHHMRGRTRPGVQFFVLPLCAGHHQKGTGASWMKSVHEDKAEFVTRYGTQEHLLRLCVMFVLARGHNVPDAALCAAGIDPQVAAAALAMRQEGEGGAS
;
A
#
# COMPACT_ATOMS: atom_id res chain seq x y z
N MET A 1 -20.45 7.24 4.11
CA MET A 1 -21.10 6.88 2.83
C MET A 1 -20.81 5.43 2.47
N LYS A 2 -21.83 4.66 2.07
CA LYS A 2 -21.72 3.26 1.65
C LYS A 2 -21.13 3.23 0.23
N GLY A 3 -19.93 2.66 0.07
CA GLY A 3 -19.26 2.54 -1.23
C GLY A 3 -19.82 1.40 -2.08
N LYS A 4 -19.41 1.32 -3.35
CA LYS A 4 -19.68 0.15 -4.19
C LYS A 4 -18.99 -1.08 -3.56
N PRO A 5 -19.63 -2.26 -3.53
CA PRO A 5 -18.95 -3.47 -3.06
C PRO A 5 -17.71 -3.74 -3.92
N ARG A 6 -16.61 -4.06 -3.25
CA ARG A 6 -15.34 -4.42 -3.89
C ARG A 6 -15.48 -5.76 -4.59
N THR A 7 -14.83 -5.90 -5.74
CA THR A 7 -14.62 -7.20 -6.39
C THR A 7 -13.74 -8.10 -5.52
N ALA A 8 -13.72 -9.40 -5.81
CA ALA A 8 -12.86 -10.35 -5.11
C ALA A 8 -11.36 -10.02 -5.26
N VAL A 9 -10.94 -9.53 -6.43
CA VAL A 9 -9.54 -9.13 -6.69
C VAL A 9 -9.15 -7.91 -5.86
N GLU A 10 -9.99 -6.88 -5.84
CA GLU A 10 -9.77 -5.68 -5.02
C GLU A 10 -9.70 -6.03 -3.53
N ARG A 11 -10.63 -6.86 -3.03
CA ARG A 11 -10.60 -7.32 -1.64
C ARG A 11 -9.30 -8.06 -1.31
N ARG A 12 -8.85 -8.99 -2.15
CA ARG A 12 -7.60 -9.72 -1.94
C ARG A 12 -6.39 -8.78 -1.91
N PHE A 13 -6.35 -7.76 -2.76
CA PHE A 13 -5.29 -6.76 -2.72
C PHE A 13 -5.29 -5.98 -1.41
N HIS A 14 -6.45 -5.56 -0.92
CA HIS A 14 -6.56 -4.87 0.38
C HIS A 14 -6.09 -5.76 1.53
N ASP A 15 -6.52 -7.02 1.55
CA ASP A 15 -6.17 -7.99 2.58
C ASP A 15 -4.65 -8.27 2.55
N LEU A 16 -4.05 -8.36 1.35
CA LEU A 16 -2.61 -8.51 1.14
C LEU A 16 -1.85 -7.31 1.73
N LEU A 17 -2.26 -6.08 1.43
CA LEU A 17 -1.62 -4.89 1.98
C LEU A 17 -1.69 -4.86 3.51
N CYS A 18 -2.86 -5.13 4.09
CA CYS A 18 -3.02 -5.10 5.54
C CYS A 18 -2.21 -6.19 6.25
N SER A 19 -2.19 -7.40 5.70
CA SER A 19 -1.52 -8.56 6.30
C SER A 19 -0.01 -8.54 6.12
N VAL A 20 0.50 -8.11 4.95
CA VAL A 20 1.94 -8.18 4.64
C VAL A 20 2.65 -6.87 4.98
N VAL A 21 2.06 -5.72 4.64
CA VAL A 21 2.70 -4.41 4.89
C VAL A 21 2.42 -3.94 6.32
N GLY A 22 1.17 -4.03 6.79
CA GLY A 22 0.75 -3.29 7.97
C GLY A 22 0.72 -1.79 7.70
N CYS A 23 0.84 -0.94 8.72
CA CYS A 23 0.75 0.52 8.54
C CYS A 23 1.91 1.01 7.67
N ALA A 24 1.60 1.58 6.50
CA ALA A 24 2.60 2.08 5.56
C ALA A 24 3.49 3.16 6.19
N ALA A 25 2.91 4.11 6.93
CA ALA A 25 3.65 5.17 7.59
C ALA A 25 4.55 4.65 8.73
N CYS A 26 4.06 3.71 9.57
CA CYS A 26 4.93 3.05 10.56
C CYS A 26 6.09 2.31 9.89
N ARG A 27 5.80 1.52 8.85
CA ARG A 27 6.79 0.63 8.24
C ARG A 27 7.87 1.41 7.51
N PHE A 28 7.49 2.37 6.68
CA PHE A 28 8.45 3.09 5.83
C PHE A 28 8.98 4.37 6.47
N GLY A 29 8.20 5.03 7.34
CA GLY A 29 8.63 6.24 8.03
C GLY A 29 9.37 5.99 9.36
N HIS A 30 9.17 4.83 9.99
CA HIS A 30 9.72 4.52 11.31
C HIS A 30 10.36 3.15 11.43
N SER A 31 10.36 2.34 10.35
CA SER A 31 10.85 0.95 10.39
C SER A 31 10.13 0.08 11.44
N VAL A 32 8.89 0.43 11.79
CA VAL A 32 8.06 -0.28 12.77
C VAL A 32 6.90 -0.98 12.07
N VAL A 33 6.57 -2.20 12.48
CA VAL A 33 5.46 -2.96 11.91
C VAL A 33 4.23 -2.87 12.81
N THR A 34 3.10 -2.43 12.25
CA THR A 34 1.81 -2.39 12.95
C THR A 34 0.74 -3.00 12.06
N HIS A 35 0.18 -4.15 12.44
CA HIS A 35 -0.85 -4.84 11.65
C HIS A 35 -2.29 -4.48 12.04
N HIS A 36 -2.50 -3.78 13.16
CA HIS A 36 -3.81 -3.23 13.50
C HIS A 36 -4.08 -1.99 12.65
N VAL A 37 -4.61 -2.22 11.44
CA VAL A 37 -4.79 -1.20 10.41
C VAL A 37 -6.19 -1.23 9.80
N SER A 38 -6.52 -0.14 9.15
CA SER A 38 -7.70 -0.01 8.30
C SER A 38 -7.29 0.53 6.92
N VAL A 39 -8.11 0.24 5.93
CA VAL A 39 -7.88 0.70 4.55
C VAL A 39 -8.26 2.17 4.43
N HIS A 40 -7.28 2.99 4.11
CA HIS A 40 -7.44 4.38 3.70
C HIS A 40 -7.62 4.46 2.17
N HIS A 41 -8.62 5.22 1.69
CA HIS A 41 -8.88 5.41 0.25
C HIS A 41 -8.39 6.78 -0.21
N MET A 42 -7.52 6.80 -1.23
CA MET A 42 -6.94 8.04 -1.75
C MET A 42 -7.83 8.73 -2.79
N ARG A 43 -8.64 7.97 -3.54
CA ARG A 43 -9.41 8.45 -4.71
C ARG A 43 -10.91 8.12 -4.64
N GLY A 44 -11.52 8.28 -3.47
CA GLY A 44 -12.93 7.93 -3.26
C GLY A 44 -13.16 6.41 -3.32
N ARG A 45 -14.44 5.99 -3.44
CA ARG A 45 -14.84 4.58 -3.27
C ARG A 45 -15.76 4.00 -4.35
N THR A 46 -16.12 4.77 -5.37
CA THR A 46 -17.21 4.40 -6.29
C THR A 46 -16.78 4.25 -7.75
N ARG A 47 -15.80 5.02 -8.21
CA ARG A 47 -15.34 4.97 -9.60
C ARG A 47 -14.57 3.67 -9.89
N PRO A 48 -14.61 3.12 -11.11
CA PRO A 48 -13.82 1.95 -11.48
C PRO A 48 -12.32 2.16 -11.20
N GLY A 49 -11.63 1.10 -10.75
CA GLY A 49 -10.18 1.11 -10.49
C GLY A 49 -9.73 1.85 -9.22
N VAL A 50 -10.58 2.66 -8.57
CA VAL A 50 -10.16 3.45 -7.39
C VAL A 50 -9.89 2.62 -6.14
N GLN A 51 -10.35 1.36 -6.12
CA GLN A 51 -10.07 0.45 -5.01
C GLN A 51 -8.59 0.02 -4.96
N PHE A 52 -7.83 0.19 -6.04
CA PHE A 52 -6.38 -0.04 -5.99
C PHE A 52 -5.60 1.18 -5.46
N PHE A 53 -6.24 2.33 -5.31
CA PHE A 53 -5.66 3.55 -4.74
C PHE A 53 -5.92 3.62 -3.23
N VAL A 54 -5.31 2.69 -2.49
CA VAL A 54 -5.51 2.54 -1.05
C VAL A 54 -4.20 2.38 -0.28
N LEU A 55 -4.22 2.74 1.01
CA LEU A 55 -3.11 2.51 1.93
C LEU A 55 -3.59 1.75 3.18
N PRO A 56 -2.82 0.78 3.70
CA PRO A 56 -3.02 0.25 5.03
C PRO A 56 -2.46 1.25 6.06
N LEU A 57 -3.30 1.81 6.93
CA LEU A 57 -2.87 2.76 7.97
C LEU A 57 -3.42 2.35 9.35
N CYS A 58 -2.60 2.46 10.39
CA CYS A 58 -3.06 2.33 11.78
C CYS A 58 -3.93 3.53 12.16
N ALA A 59 -4.67 3.44 13.26
CA ALA A 59 -5.52 4.55 13.72
C ALA A 59 -4.73 5.87 13.80
N GLY A 60 -3.58 5.88 14.47
CA GLY A 60 -2.78 7.10 14.67
C GLY A 60 -2.24 7.77 13.41
N HIS A 61 -2.04 7.03 12.31
CA HIS A 61 -1.67 7.60 11.00
C HIS A 61 -2.87 7.82 10.08
N HIS A 62 -4.04 7.27 10.40
CA HIS A 62 -5.23 7.34 9.59
C HIS A 62 -6.22 8.41 10.06
N GLN A 63 -6.61 8.40 11.34
CA GLN A 63 -7.71 9.18 11.88
C GLN A 63 -7.21 10.26 12.82
N LYS A 64 -7.88 11.42 12.82
CA LYS A 64 -7.53 12.54 13.69
C LYS A 64 -7.65 12.15 15.17
N GLY A 65 -6.67 12.54 15.99
CA GLY A 65 -6.73 12.41 17.45
C GLY A 65 -6.67 10.98 18.02
N THR A 66 -6.23 10.00 17.24
CA THR A 66 -6.18 8.58 17.68
C THR A 66 -4.76 8.04 17.91
N GLY A 67 -3.74 8.82 17.56
CA GLY A 67 -2.33 8.48 17.73
C GLY A 67 -1.66 9.27 18.85
N ALA A 68 -0.41 8.93 19.15
CA ALA A 68 0.44 9.78 19.98
C ALA A 68 0.69 11.14 19.29
N SER A 69 1.04 12.17 20.06
CA SER A 69 1.21 13.55 19.57
C SER A 69 2.24 13.71 18.43
N TRP A 70 3.19 12.78 18.32
CA TRP A 70 4.19 12.75 17.25
C TRP A 70 3.69 12.09 15.96
N MET A 71 2.60 11.34 16.00
CA MET A 71 2.02 10.67 14.84
C MET A 71 1.20 11.69 14.04
N LYS A 72 1.55 11.86 12.76
CA LYS A 72 0.82 12.75 11.87
C LYS A 72 -0.22 11.94 11.13
N SER A 73 -1.49 12.33 11.26
CA SER A 73 -2.61 11.61 10.65
C SER A 73 -3.00 12.22 9.32
N VAL A 74 -3.23 11.39 8.30
CA VAL A 74 -3.58 11.87 6.95
C VAL A 74 -4.92 12.63 6.93
N HIS A 75 -5.84 12.32 7.85
CA HIS A 75 -7.12 13.01 8.00
C HIS A 75 -7.10 14.18 8.99
N GLU A 76 -5.99 14.43 9.68
CA GLU A 76 -5.82 15.61 10.53
C GLU A 76 -5.09 16.73 9.79
N ASP A 77 -3.87 16.44 9.33
CA ASP A 77 -3.02 17.37 8.60
C ASP A 77 -2.27 16.61 7.52
N LYS A 78 -2.84 16.64 6.31
CA LYS A 78 -2.25 15.96 5.14
C LYS A 78 -0.91 16.57 4.74
N ALA A 79 -0.71 17.88 4.92
CA ALA A 79 0.53 18.53 4.49
C ALA A 79 1.71 18.07 5.38
N GLU A 80 1.48 18.03 6.68
CA GLU A 80 2.45 17.54 7.65
C GLU A 80 2.66 16.01 7.51
N PHE A 81 1.60 15.25 7.24
CA PHE A 81 1.71 13.82 6.91
C PHE A 81 2.65 13.60 5.71
N VAL A 82 2.46 14.37 4.63
CA VAL A 82 3.27 14.26 3.42
C VAL A 82 4.71 14.68 3.69
N THR A 83 4.93 15.74 4.45
CA THR A 83 6.27 16.20 4.84
C THR A 83 7.03 15.13 5.61
N ARG A 84 6.33 14.39 6.49
CA ARG A 84 6.96 13.41 7.38
C ARG A 84 7.13 12.02 6.75
N TYR A 85 6.19 11.58 5.92
CA TYR A 85 6.12 10.19 5.43
C TYR A 85 6.19 10.05 3.91
N GLY A 86 6.18 11.16 3.18
CA GLY A 86 6.04 11.19 1.72
C GLY A 86 4.58 11.20 1.26
N THR A 87 4.40 11.34 -0.04
CA THR A 87 3.06 11.37 -0.65
C THR A 87 2.35 10.02 -0.50
N GLN A 88 1.02 10.02 -0.59
CA GLN A 88 0.26 8.78 -0.50
C GLN A 88 0.54 7.86 -1.70
N GLU A 89 0.75 8.44 -2.88
CA GLU A 89 1.19 7.75 -4.09
C GLU A 89 2.57 7.10 -3.90
N HIS A 90 3.51 7.81 -3.27
CA HIS A 90 4.82 7.26 -2.93
C HIS A 90 4.68 6.07 -1.96
N LEU A 91 3.89 6.23 -0.89
CA LEU A 91 3.63 5.15 0.06
C LEU A 91 2.95 3.95 -0.59
N LEU A 92 2.01 4.15 -1.53
CA LEU A 92 1.38 3.04 -2.28
C LEU A 92 2.43 2.32 -3.12
N ARG A 93 3.31 3.06 -3.80
CA ARG A 93 4.40 2.46 -4.58
C ARG A 93 5.30 1.61 -3.71
N LEU A 94 5.70 2.10 -2.54
CA LEU A 94 6.49 1.33 -1.57
C LEU A 94 5.74 0.09 -1.08
N CYS A 95 4.44 0.19 -0.78
CA CYS A 95 3.63 -0.96 -0.39
C CYS A 95 3.63 -2.06 -1.47
N VAL A 96 3.41 -1.67 -2.73
CA VAL A 96 3.35 -2.60 -3.86
C VAL A 96 4.72 -3.23 -4.14
N MET A 97 5.79 -2.43 -4.15
CA MET A 97 7.15 -2.96 -4.29
C MET A 97 7.51 -3.92 -3.16
N PHE A 98 7.09 -3.62 -1.92
CA PHE A 98 7.37 -4.46 -0.76
C PHE A 98 6.71 -5.84 -0.88
N VAL A 99 5.45 -5.92 -1.32
CA VAL A 99 4.77 -7.21 -1.48
C VAL A 99 5.31 -8.00 -2.69
N LEU A 100 5.65 -7.31 -3.79
CA LEU A 100 6.30 -7.93 -4.96
C LEU A 100 7.66 -8.54 -4.60
N ALA A 101 8.50 -7.79 -3.89
CA ALA A 101 9.82 -8.25 -3.47
C ALA A 101 9.77 -9.47 -2.53
N ARG A 102 8.59 -9.77 -1.96
CA ARG A 102 8.34 -10.95 -1.12
C ARG A 102 7.64 -12.08 -1.87
N GLY A 103 7.57 -11.99 -3.20
CA GLY A 103 7.01 -13.02 -4.07
C GLY A 103 5.47 -13.06 -4.10
N HIS A 104 4.79 -12.02 -3.61
CA HIS A 104 3.33 -11.98 -3.71
C HIS A 104 2.88 -11.53 -5.09
N ASN A 105 1.85 -12.21 -5.61
CA ASN A 105 1.17 -11.79 -6.83
C ASN A 105 0.42 -10.47 -6.61
N VAL A 106 0.71 -9.48 -7.45
CA VAL A 106 0.03 -8.18 -7.46
C VAL A 106 -0.71 -8.02 -8.78
N PRO A 107 -2.02 -7.69 -8.77
CA PRO A 107 -2.77 -7.45 -10.02
C PRO A 107 -2.21 -6.26 -10.81
N ASP A 108 -2.23 -6.33 -12.14
CA ASP A 108 -1.77 -5.24 -13.03
C ASP A 108 -2.40 -3.89 -12.70
N ALA A 109 -3.70 -3.87 -12.38
CA ALA A 109 -4.37 -2.63 -11.98
C ALA A 109 -3.78 -2.01 -10.71
N ALA A 110 -3.27 -2.81 -9.78
CA ALA A 110 -2.56 -2.33 -8.59
C ALA A 110 -1.13 -1.87 -8.91
N LEU A 111 -0.44 -2.54 -9.83
CA LEU A 111 0.85 -2.09 -10.37
C LEU A 111 0.70 -0.71 -11.02
N CYS A 112 -0.26 -0.57 -11.92
CA CYS A 112 -0.59 0.70 -12.57
C CYS A 112 -0.98 1.78 -11.56
N ALA A 113 -1.78 1.46 -10.53
CA ALA A 113 -2.13 2.40 -9.47
C ALA A 113 -0.92 2.91 -8.66
N ALA A 114 0.09 2.05 -8.48
CA ALA A 114 1.38 2.39 -7.89
C ALA A 114 2.34 3.11 -8.86
N GLY A 115 1.94 3.29 -10.12
CA GLY A 115 2.79 3.85 -11.18
C GLY A 115 3.93 2.91 -11.59
N ILE A 116 3.75 1.61 -11.42
CA ILE A 116 4.70 0.55 -11.81
C ILE A 116 4.16 -0.08 -13.10
N ASP A 117 5.01 -0.17 -14.12
CA ASP A 117 4.67 -0.85 -15.36
C ASP A 117 4.59 -2.38 -15.11
N PRO A 118 3.45 -3.05 -15.41
CA PRO A 118 3.30 -4.48 -15.24
C PRO A 118 4.33 -5.31 -16.02
N GLN A 119 4.72 -4.88 -17.21
CA GLN A 119 5.70 -5.59 -18.04
C GLN A 119 7.10 -5.51 -17.42
N VAL A 120 7.46 -4.35 -16.87
CA VAL A 120 8.72 -4.18 -16.14
C VAL A 120 8.73 -5.02 -14.86
N ALA A 121 7.62 -5.06 -14.12
CA ALA A 121 7.50 -5.90 -12.93
C ALA A 121 7.63 -7.39 -13.26
N ALA A 122 6.96 -7.86 -14.32
CA ALA A 122 7.05 -9.24 -14.77
C ALA A 122 8.48 -9.63 -15.20
N ALA A 123 9.14 -8.78 -16.01
CA ALA A 123 10.52 -9.00 -16.43
C ALA A 123 11.48 -9.08 -15.23
N ALA A 124 11.35 -8.17 -14.26
CA ALA A 124 12.19 -8.16 -13.06
C ALA A 124 11.99 -9.42 -12.18
N LEU A 125 10.78 -9.99 -12.13
CA LEU A 125 10.52 -11.24 -11.42
C LEU A 125 11.11 -12.45 -12.15
N ALA A 126 11.00 -12.50 -13.49
CA ALA A 126 11.59 -13.56 -14.31
C ALA A 126 13.11 -13.62 -14.14
N MET A 127 13.80 -12.47 -14.19
CA MET A 127 15.25 -12.39 -14.00
C MET A 127 15.72 -12.90 -12.63
N ARG A 128 14.88 -12.81 -11.58
CA ARG A 128 15.21 -13.35 -10.24
C ARG A 128 15.16 -14.88 -10.22
N GLN A 129 14.16 -15.47 -10.87
CA GLN A 129 13.99 -16.92 -10.91
C GLN A 129 15.14 -17.60 -11.66
N GLU A 130 15.68 -16.96 -12.70
CA GLU A 130 16.84 -17.44 -13.46
C GLU A 130 18.14 -17.41 -12.63
N GLY A 131 18.31 -16.40 -11.78
CA GLY A 131 19.49 -16.27 -10.90
C GLY A 131 19.50 -17.25 -9.73
N GLU A 132 18.34 -17.66 -9.22
CA GLU A 132 18.21 -18.64 -8.13
C GLU A 132 18.38 -20.10 -8.61
N GLY A 133 18.16 -20.37 -9.90
CA GLY A 133 18.32 -21.71 -10.50
C GLY A 133 19.75 -22.09 -10.92
N GLY A 134 20.71 -21.17 -10.85
CA GLY A 134 22.11 -21.40 -11.24
C GLY A 134 23.05 -21.81 -10.10
N ALA A 135 22.55 -21.89 -8.87
CA ALA A 135 23.30 -22.35 -7.70
C ALA A 135 22.84 -23.78 -7.33
N SER A 136 23.28 -24.78 -8.08
CA SER A 136 23.14 -26.20 -7.76
C SER A 136 24.38 -26.96 -8.23
#